data_AF-A0A4P6V495-F1
#
_entry.id   AF-A0A4P6V495-F1
#
_cell.length_a   1.000
_cell.length_b   1.000
_cell.length_c   1.000
_cell.angle_alpha   90.00
_cell.angle_beta   90.00
_cell.angle_gamma   90.00
#
_symmetry.space_group_name_H-M   'P 1'
#
loop_
_entity.id
_entity.type
_entity.pdbx_description
1 polymer ?
#
loop_
_entity_poly.entity_id
_entity_poly.type
_entity_poly.pdbx_seq_one_letter_code
_entity_poly.pdbx_strand_id
1 'polypeptide(L)'
;MARRAGRKGRARTGDRRLMLARGATIGLLGGGQLGRMLAEAAARLGFHVIVLDPNADCPAARFCDRHIVAGYDDSAALDELAERCDVATFEFENIDLGALEYLSGRIPVHPDAWALRVTQDRLTEKTFLRETGIDTAPFRAVDGARQLEMALADIDGGGAILKTRRFGYDGKGQIRFGHGADDPAPEEAMARIGGAPSILEGFVDFACEISVVVTRGRDGTVHEFEPARNDHEGGILARSTVPCGLDSIIMADAMEKTRALATRLRYVGTLALEFFVMDDGTLIANEIAPRVHNSGHWTEAACSVSQFEQHIRAIAGWPLAESYRHSDCVMTNLIGDAIDDLPQWARDGAVRVNDYGKAETRAGRKMGHVVRLVPR
;
A
#
# COMPACT_ATOMS: atom_id res chain seq x y z
N MET A 1 -0.06 -8.37 -67.29
CA MET A 1 0.91 -8.47 -66.18
C MET A 1 0.85 -7.21 -65.34
N ALA A 2 0.35 -7.28 -64.09
CA ALA A 2 0.70 -6.40 -62.96
C ALA A 2 -0.23 -6.73 -61.78
N ARG A 3 0.27 -7.54 -60.83
CA ARG A 3 -0.40 -7.81 -59.55
C ARG A 3 -0.15 -6.62 -58.61
N ARG A 4 -1.19 -5.94 -58.15
CA ARG A 4 -1.14 -5.10 -56.94
C ARG A 4 -1.38 -6.00 -55.72
N ALA A 5 -0.32 -6.37 -55.03
CA ALA A 5 -0.39 -7.03 -53.73
C ALA A 5 -0.55 -5.97 -52.63
N GLY A 6 -1.62 -6.11 -51.84
CA GLY A 6 -1.90 -5.27 -50.68
C GLY A 6 -0.84 -5.45 -49.59
N ARG A 7 -0.34 -4.32 -49.08
CA ARG A 7 0.60 -4.23 -47.97
C ARG A 7 -0.20 -4.45 -46.67
N LYS A 8 -0.27 -5.69 -46.18
CA LYS A 8 -0.72 -5.97 -44.81
C LYS A 8 0.34 -5.42 -43.84
N GLY A 9 -0.02 -4.39 -43.09
CA GLY A 9 0.79 -3.86 -42.00
C GLY A 9 1.06 -4.96 -40.98
N ARG A 10 2.34 -5.25 -40.75
CA ARG A 10 2.81 -6.08 -39.64
C ARG A 10 2.36 -5.41 -38.33
N ALA A 11 1.57 -6.12 -37.54
CA ALA A 11 1.41 -5.82 -36.12
C ALA A 11 2.82 -5.76 -35.48
N ARG A 12 3.07 -4.73 -34.68
CA ARG A 12 4.32 -4.55 -33.94
C ARG A 12 4.53 -5.75 -33.01
N THR A 13 5.49 -6.59 -33.33
CA THR A 13 5.87 -7.82 -32.59
C THR A 13 6.70 -7.52 -31.33
N GLY A 14 6.52 -6.37 -30.69
CA GLY A 14 7.27 -5.96 -29.50
C GLY A 14 6.67 -6.38 -28.16
N ASP A 15 5.38 -6.77 -28.12
CA ASP A 15 4.59 -6.74 -26.88
C ASP A 15 4.41 -8.11 -26.19
N ARG A 16 4.57 -9.22 -26.91
CA ARG A 16 4.38 -10.58 -26.37
C ARG A 16 5.49 -11.07 -25.43
N ARG A 17 6.53 -10.28 -25.17
CA ARG A 17 7.65 -10.65 -24.27
C ARG A 17 7.47 -10.18 -22.82
N LEU A 18 6.41 -9.44 -22.49
CA LEU A 18 6.20 -8.85 -21.16
C LEU A 18 5.11 -9.55 -20.31
N MET A 19 4.35 -10.47 -20.89
CA MET A 19 3.28 -11.20 -20.21
C MET A 19 3.77 -12.60 -19.81
N LEU A 20 3.72 -12.91 -18.51
CA LEU A 20 4.08 -14.22 -17.99
C LEU A 20 3.07 -15.28 -18.42
N ALA A 21 3.56 -16.48 -18.73
CA ALA A 21 2.71 -17.62 -19.02
C ALA A 21 2.09 -18.18 -17.73
N ARG A 22 0.98 -18.92 -17.87
CA ARG A 22 0.47 -19.76 -16.77
C ARG A 22 1.56 -20.75 -16.34
N GLY A 23 1.70 -20.98 -15.04
CA GLY A 23 2.78 -21.78 -14.47
C GLY A 23 4.12 -21.06 -14.30
N ALA A 24 4.21 -19.76 -14.62
CA ALA A 24 5.34 -18.94 -14.21
C ALA A 24 5.38 -18.79 -12.67
N THR A 25 6.55 -18.44 -12.15
CA THR A 25 6.80 -18.36 -10.70
C THR A 25 6.97 -16.91 -10.26
N ILE A 26 6.19 -16.50 -9.25
CA ILE A 26 6.24 -15.18 -8.61
C ILE A 26 7.00 -15.29 -7.29
N GLY A 27 8.06 -14.51 -7.14
CA GLY A 27 8.76 -14.33 -5.88
C GLY A 27 8.08 -13.27 -5.03
N LEU A 28 7.92 -13.53 -3.74
CA LEU A 28 7.27 -12.62 -2.80
C LEU A 28 8.20 -12.38 -1.60
N LEU A 29 8.65 -11.14 -1.45
CA LEU A 29 9.41 -10.69 -0.29
C LEU A 29 8.42 -10.25 0.80
N GLY A 30 8.43 -10.98 1.91
CA GLY A 30 7.49 -10.82 3.01
C GLY A 30 6.35 -11.82 2.94
N GLY A 31 6.08 -12.47 4.06
CA GLY A 31 5.11 -13.54 4.19
C GLY A 31 3.98 -13.20 5.16
N GLY A 32 3.76 -11.92 5.48
CA GLY A 32 2.63 -11.44 6.27
C GLY A 32 1.27 -11.63 5.57
N GLN A 33 0.25 -10.97 6.12
CA GLN A 33 -1.12 -11.17 5.62
C GLN A 33 -1.34 -10.68 4.19
N LEU A 34 -0.62 -9.64 3.76
CA LEU A 34 -0.80 -9.08 2.42
C LEU A 34 -0.18 -10.03 1.39
N GLY A 35 1.00 -10.56 1.72
CA GLY A 35 1.71 -11.59 0.98
C GLY A 35 0.90 -12.87 0.88
N ARG A 36 0.24 -13.29 1.96
CA ARG A 36 -0.71 -14.40 1.93
C ARG A 36 -1.81 -14.19 0.88
N MET A 37 -2.47 -13.04 0.91
CA MET A 37 -3.59 -12.74 0.00
C MET A 37 -3.12 -12.56 -1.45
N LEU A 38 -1.89 -12.06 -1.66
CA LEU A 38 -1.23 -12.06 -2.97
C LEU A 38 -0.96 -13.49 -3.46
N ALA A 39 -0.46 -14.37 -2.58
CA ALA A 39 -0.19 -15.77 -2.91
C ALA A 39 -1.49 -16.54 -3.25
N GLU A 40 -2.57 -16.33 -2.50
CA GLU A 40 -3.90 -16.87 -2.80
C GLU A 40 -4.39 -16.42 -4.19
N ALA A 41 -4.26 -15.13 -4.51
CA ALA A 41 -4.63 -14.60 -5.83
C ALA A 41 -3.75 -15.16 -6.96
N ALA A 42 -2.45 -15.28 -6.75
CA ALA A 42 -1.50 -15.84 -7.71
C ALA A 42 -1.79 -17.32 -8.00
N ALA A 43 -2.03 -18.13 -6.96
CA ALA A 43 -2.39 -19.53 -7.08
C ALA A 43 -3.70 -19.71 -7.87
N ARG A 44 -4.72 -18.88 -7.61
CA ARG A 44 -5.98 -18.92 -8.37
C ARG A 44 -5.81 -18.59 -9.86
N LEU A 45 -4.85 -17.72 -10.20
CA LEU A 45 -4.49 -17.42 -11.60
C LEU A 45 -3.57 -18.48 -12.24
N GLY A 46 -3.10 -19.46 -11.46
CA GLY A 46 -2.27 -20.56 -11.91
C GLY A 46 -0.78 -20.22 -11.99
N PHE A 47 -0.30 -19.30 -11.16
CA PHE A 47 1.13 -19.06 -10.94
C PHE A 47 1.64 -19.87 -9.75
N HIS A 48 2.92 -20.24 -9.80
CA HIS A 48 3.64 -20.70 -8.62
C HIS A 48 4.10 -19.51 -7.79
N VAL A 49 4.23 -19.71 -6.49
CA VAL A 49 4.65 -18.66 -5.53
C VAL A 49 5.80 -19.18 -4.68
N ILE A 50 6.87 -18.39 -4.61
CA ILE A 50 7.97 -18.59 -3.66
C ILE A 50 8.01 -17.42 -2.70
N VAL A 51 7.95 -17.69 -1.40
CA VAL A 51 7.99 -16.67 -0.35
C VAL A 51 9.37 -16.63 0.28
N LEU A 52 9.92 -15.44 0.48
CA LEU A 52 11.09 -15.18 1.32
C LEU A 52 10.60 -14.42 2.56
N ASP A 53 10.72 -15.03 3.75
CA ASP A 53 10.36 -14.40 5.03
C ASP A 53 11.17 -15.04 6.18
N PRO A 54 11.70 -14.26 7.14
CA PRO A 54 12.50 -14.78 8.25
C PRO A 54 11.69 -15.62 9.25
N ASN A 55 10.37 -15.45 9.30
CA ASN A 55 9.48 -16.24 10.14
C ASN A 55 9.06 -17.52 9.41
N ALA A 56 9.51 -18.67 9.92
CA ALA A 56 9.15 -20.00 9.42
C ALA A 56 7.62 -20.25 9.38
N ASP A 57 6.85 -19.58 10.24
CA ASP A 57 5.39 -19.71 10.34
C ASP A 57 4.66 -18.47 9.78
N CYS A 58 5.26 -17.78 8.80
CA CYS A 58 4.62 -16.60 8.20
C CYS A 58 3.28 -16.97 7.53
N PRO A 59 2.24 -16.10 7.59
CA PRO A 59 0.94 -16.34 6.97
C PRO A 59 0.98 -16.84 5.51
N ALA A 60 1.87 -16.32 4.68
CA ALA A 60 1.95 -16.66 3.26
C ALA A 60 2.52 -18.05 2.99
N ALA A 61 3.28 -18.64 3.93
CA ALA A 61 3.84 -19.98 3.78
C ALA A 61 2.78 -21.07 3.56
N ARG A 62 1.53 -20.81 3.99
CA ARG A 62 0.38 -21.71 3.79
C ARG A 62 -0.11 -21.79 2.34
N PHE A 63 0.28 -20.83 1.50
CA PHE A 63 -0.24 -20.65 0.13
C PHE A 63 0.86 -20.56 -0.93
N CYS A 64 2.09 -20.96 -0.59
CA CYS A 64 3.22 -20.95 -1.50
C CYS A 64 3.69 -22.37 -1.86
N ASP A 65 4.34 -22.52 -3.01
CA ASP A 65 4.97 -23.77 -3.44
C ASP A 65 6.32 -24.00 -2.73
N ARG A 66 6.98 -22.92 -2.31
CA ARG A 66 8.24 -22.95 -1.57
C ARG A 66 8.37 -21.74 -0.65
N HIS A 67 8.87 -21.98 0.56
CA HIS A 67 9.21 -20.94 1.52
C HIS A 67 10.71 -20.98 1.82
N ILE A 68 11.37 -19.84 1.59
CA ILE A 68 12.77 -19.59 1.93
C ILE A 68 12.79 -18.86 3.27
N VAL A 69 13.27 -19.53 4.31
CA VAL A 69 13.35 -18.98 5.68
C VAL A 69 14.70 -18.30 5.86
N ALA A 70 14.75 -17.00 5.59
CA ALA A 70 15.97 -16.19 5.71
C ALA A 70 15.65 -14.70 5.91
N GLY A 71 16.66 -13.92 6.29
CA GLY A 71 16.56 -12.46 6.34
C GLY A 71 16.36 -11.86 4.94
N TYR A 72 15.71 -10.70 4.86
CA TYR A 72 15.47 -10.03 3.58
C TYR A 72 16.75 -9.50 2.92
N ASP A 73 17.82 -9.35 3.68
CA ASP A 73 19.15 -8.92 3.28
C ASP A 73 20.13 -10.10 3.02
N ASP A 74 19.66 -11.35 3.16
CA ASP A 74 20.48 -12.53 2.88
C ASP A 74 20.69 -12.70 1.37
N SER A 75 21.92 -12.48 0.90
CA SER A 75 22.27 -12.55 -0.51
C SER A 75 22.05 -13.94 -1.11
N ALA A 76 22.28 -15.02 -0.36
CA ALA A 76 22.09 -16.37 -0.85
C ALA A 76 20.60 -16.70 -1.03
N ALA A 77 19.76 -16.23 -0.10
CA ALA A 77 18.32 -16.34 -0.23
C ALA A 77 17.77 -15.52 -1.41
N LEU A 78 18.29 -14.31 -1.62
CA LEU A 78 17.93 -13.47 -2.77
C LEU A 78 18.39 -14.09 -4.10
N ASP A 79 19.57 -14.71 -4.14
CA ASP A 79 20.05 -15.45 -5.32
C ASP A 79 19.15 -16.66 -5.60
N GLU A 80 18.76 -17.43 -4.58
CA GLU A 80 17.82 -18.55 -4.75
C GLU A 80 16.47 -18.07 -5.30
N LEU A 81 15.95 -16.95 -4.78
CA LEU A 81 14.70 -16.36 -5.28
C LEU A 81 14.84 -15.94 -6.75
N ALA A 82 15.94 -15.28 -7.10
CA ALA A 82 16.23 -14.84 -8.46
C ALA A 82 16.38 -16.00 -9.46
N GLU A 83 16.97 -17.12 -9.04
CA GLU A 83 17.15 -18.30 -9.89
C GLU A 83 15.84 -19.05 -10.18
N ARG A 84 14.84 -18.90 -9.31
CA ARG A 84 13.60 -19.70 -9.35
C ARG A 84 12.37 -18.93 -9.80
N CYS A 85 12.41 -17.60 -9.80
CA CYS A 85 11.27 -16.75 -10.10
C CYS A 85 11.41 -16.01 -11.43
N ASP A 86 10.29 -15.81 -12.11
CA ASP A 86 10.20 -15.03 -13.35
C ASP A 86 10.00 -13.53 -13.09
N VAL A 87 9.41 -13.20 -11.94
CA VAL A 87 9.19 -11.84 -11.44
C VAL A 87 9.17 -11.89 -9.91
N ALA A 88 9.52 -10.80 -9.25
CA ALA A 88 9.30 -10.64 -7.83
C ALA A 88 8.49 -9.38 -7.48
N THR A 89 7.80 -9.46 -6.34
CA THR A 89 7.09 -8.36 -5.68
C THR A 89 7.33 -8.41 -4.17
N PHE A 90 6.80 -7.44 -3.46
CA PHE A 90 6.87 -7.36 -2.01
C PHE A 90 5.57 -6.91 -1.38
N GLU A 91 5.35 -7.28 -0.12
CA GLU A 91 4.13 -6.96 0.60
C GLU A 91 4.26 -5.86 1.67
N PHE A 92 5.47 -5.40 1.99
CA PHE A 92 5.71 -4.39 3.04
C PHE A 92 6.70 -3.31 2.58
N GLU A 93 6.52 -2.07 3.05
CA GLU A 93 7.31 -0.93 2.58
C GLU A 93 8.68 -0.77 3.27
N ASN A 94 8.96 -1.50 4.35
CA ASN A 94 10.22 -1.39 5.10
C ASN A 94 11.29 -2.42 4.64
N ILE A 95 11.29 -2.78 3.35
CA ILE A 95 12.34 -3.62 2.76
C ILE A 95 13.64 -2.82 2.63
N ASP A 96 14.76 -3.47 2.88
CA ASP A 96 16.07 -2.88 2.60
C ASP A 96 16.18 -2.56 1.10
N LEU A 97 16.43 -1.30 0.79
CA LEU A 97 16.49 -0.83 -0.60
C LEU A 97 17.63 -1.51 -1.36
N GLY A 98 18.74 -1.84 -0.68
CA GLY A 98 19.87 -2.56 -1.26
C GLY A 98 19.50 -3.98 -1.67
N ALA A 99 18.74 -4.70 -0.84
CA ALA A 99 18.18 -6.01 -1.18
C ALA A 99 17.27 -5.95 -2.42
N LEU A 100 16.41 -4.93 -2.50
CA LEU A 100 15.53 -4.76 -3.65
C LEU A 100 16.31 -4.44 -4.93
N GLU A 101 17.33 -3.59 -4.84
CA GLU A 101 18.23 -3.26 -5.96
C GLU A 101 19.07 -4.46 -6.41
N TYR A 102 19.55 -5.26 -5.45
CA TYR A 102 20.27 -6.51 -5.71
C TYR A 102 19.42 -7.48 -6.52
N LEU A 103 18.16 -7.67 -6.12
CA LEU A 103 17.22 -8.55 -6.81
C LEU A 103 16.81 -7.99 -8.18
N SER A 104 16.57 -6.68 -8.27
CA SER A 104 16.24 -5.97 -9.51
C SER A 104 17.33 -6.06 -10.58
N GLY A 105 18.59 -6.28 -10.17
CA GLY A 105 19.71 -6.55 -11.08
C GLY A 105 19.67 -7.94 -11.72
N ARG A 106 18.80 -8.85 -11.27
CA ARG A 106 18.76 -10.27 -11.69
C ARG A 106 17.43 -10.65 -12.34
N ILE A 107 16.31 -10.23 -11.75
CA ILE A 107 14.97 -10.49 -12.26
C ILE A 107 14.12 -9.21 -12.23
N PRO A 108 13.02 -9.12 -13.01
CA PRO A 108 12.09 -8.01 -12.89
C PRO A 108 11.47 -7.96 -11.49
N VAL A 109 11.52 -6.78 -10.86
CA VAL A 109 10.87 -6.54 -9.56
C VAL A 109 9.87 -5.41 -9.70
N HIS A 110 8.66 -5.64 -9.20
CA HIS A 110 7.56 -4.68 -9.25
C HIS A 110 6.84 -4.57 -7.90
N PRO A 111 6.56 -3.35 -7.42
CA PRO A 111 7.03 -2.07 -7.96
C PRO A 111 8.57 -1.95 -7.90
N ASP A 112 9.13 -0.97 -8.61
CA ASP A 112 10.59 -0.82 -8.70
C ASP A 112 11.19 -0.13 -7.45
N ALA A 113 12.52 -0.20 -7.34
CA ALA A 113 13.24 0.43 -6.23
C ALA A 113 13.08 1.96 -6.19
N TRP A 114 12.78 2.60 -7.32
CA TRP A 114 12.49 4.04 -7.35
C TRP A 114 11.19 4.36 -6.61
N ALA A 115 10.11 3.64 -6.88
CA ALA A 115 8.84 3.84 -6.21
C ALA A 115 8.96 3.63 -4.69
N LEU A 116 9.70 2.59 -4.27
CA LEU A 116 9.96 2.34 -2.85
C LEU A 116 10.81 3.46 -2.22
N ARG A 117 11.86 3.93 -2.92
CA ARG A 117 12.72 5.02 -2.44
C ARG A 117 11.95 6.32 -2.20
N VAL A 118 10.99 6.65 -3.07
CA VAL A 118 10.14 7.84 -2.93
C VAL A 118 9.23 7.74 -1.70
N THR A 119 8.64 6.57 -1.48
CA THR A 119 7.59 6.36 -0.46
C THR A 119 8.14 5.98 0.92
N GLN A 120 9.36 5.48 1.01
CA GLN A 120 10.00 5.15 2.32
C GLN A 120 10.40 6.38 3.15
N ASP A 121 10.50 7.56 2.54
CA ASP A 121 10.98 8.77 3.19
C ASP A 121 9.88 9.84 3.17
N ARG A 122 9.29 10.15 4.33
CA ARG A 122 8.14 11.06 4.46
C ARG A 122 8.37 12.44 3.82
N LEU A 123 9.61 12.95 3.85
CA LEU A 123 9.94 14.23 3.23
C LEU A 123 9.97 14.12 1.70
N THR A 124 10.63 13.08 1.18
CA THR A 124 10.66 12.81 -0.26
C THR A 124 9.25 12.53 -0.79
N GLU A 125 8.46 11.74 -0.08
CA GLU A 125 7.08 11.41 -0.41
C GLU A 125 6.20 12.67 -0.51
N LYS A 126 6.16 13.50 0.53
CA LYS A 126 5.33 14.71 0.52
C LYS A 126 5.81 15.75 -0.49
N THR A 127 7.11 15.86 -0.71
CA THR A 127 7.67 16.72 -1.77
C THR A 127 7.18 16.24 -3.13
N PHE A 128 7.26 14.94 -3.38
CA PHE A 128 6.80 14.33 -4.63
C PHE A 128 5.29 14.50 -4.85
N LEU A 129 4.48 14.34 -3.80
CA LEU A 129 3.03 14.61 -3.86
C LEU A 129 2.75 16.05 -4.30
N ARG A 130 3.42 17.04 -3.70
CA ARG A 130 3.27 18.45 -4.10
C ARG A 130 3.72 18.71 -5.53
N GLU A 131 4.83 18.10 -5.97
CA GLU A 131 5.29 18.17 -7.37
C GLU A 131 4.29 17.56 -8.37
N THR A 132 3.42 16.66 -7.91
CA THR A 132 2.30 16.12 -8.70
C THR A 132 1.03 16.96 -8.64
N GLY A 133 1.04 18.10 -7.95
CA GLY A 133 -0.14 18.95 -7.78
C GLY A 133 -1.15 18.39 -6.78
N ILE A 134 -0.72 17.50 -5.88
CA ILE A 134 -1.54 16.96 -4.80
C ILE A 134 -1.16 17.67 -3.52
N ASP A 135 -2.14 18.35 -2.92
CA ASP A 135 -1.93 19.07 -1.67
C ASP A 135 -1.60 18.11 -0.53
N THR A 136 -0.82 18.59 0.44
CA THR A 136 -0.40 17.85 1.64
C THR A 136 -0.43 18.78 2.82
N ALA A 137 -0.49 18.22 4.04
CA ALA A 137 -0.30 18.99 5.27
C ALA A 137 0.95 19.88 5.17
N PRO A 138 0.95 21.10 5.75
CA PRO A 138 2.15 21.93 5.80
C PRO A 138 3.26 21.16 6.50
N PHE A 139 4.47 21.15 5.92
CA PHE A 139 5.59 20.41 6.48
C PHE A 139 6.92 21.16 6.37
N ARG A 140 7.87 20.80 7.24
CA ARG A 140 9.26 21.28 7.22
C ARG A 140 10.23 20.13 7.53
N ALA A 141 11.38 20.13 6.86
CA ALA A 141 12.48 19.23 7.16
C ALA A 141 13.17 19.63 8.48
N VAL A 142 13.48 18.65 9.33
CA VAL A 142 14.09 18.85 10.64
C VAL A 142 15.19 17.82 10.84
N ASP A 143 16.45 18.26 10.76
CA ASP A 143 17.65 17.46 11.00
C ASP A 143 18.32 17.80 12.35
N GLY A 144 17.72 18.68 13.16
CA GLY A 144 18.24 19.07 14.47
C GLY A 144 17.39 20.09 15.22
N ALA A 145 17.73 20.31 16.49
CA ALA A 145 16.94 21.12 17.43
C ALA A 145 16.67 22.55 16.95
N ARG A 146 17.69 23.23 16.39
CA ARG A 146 17.53 24.59 15.83
C ARG A 146 16.54 24.63 14.65
N GLN A 147 16.55 23.62 13.79
CA GLN A 147 15.60 23.54 12.67
C GLN A 147 14.19 23.22 13.19
N LEU A 148 14.08 22.39 14.23
CA LEU A 148 12.80 22.12 14.89
C LEU A 148 12.20 23.39 15.49
N GLU A 149 12.99 24.19 16.20
CA GLU A 149 12.57 25.48 16.76
C GLU A 149 12.04 26.42 15.66
N MET A 150 12.79 26.58 14.57
CA MET A 150 12.36 27.39 13.44
C MET A 150 11.09 26.84 12.77
N ALA A 151 10.99 25.51 12.62
CA ALA A 151 9.83 24.87 12.00
C ALA A 151 8.56 25.02 12.86
N LEU A 152 8.67 24.94 14.18
CA LEU A 152 7.56 25.16 15.12
C LEU A 152 7.06 26.60 15.08
N ALA A 153 7.95 27.57 14.82
CA ALA A 153 7.57 28.97 14.67
C ALA A 153 6.90 29.30 13.32
N ASP A 154 7.10 28.44 12.30
CA ASP A 154 6.66 28.66 10.92
C ASP A 154 5.42 27.82 10.54
N ILE A 155 5.18 26.69 11.23
CA ILE A 155 3.94 25.94 11.08
C ILE A 155 2.83 26.64 11.88
N ASP A 156 1.98 27.37 11.16
CA ASP A 156 0.75 27.93 11.70
C ASP A 156 -0.29 26.83 12.01
N GLY A 157 -1.09 27.04 13.04
CA GLY A 157 -2.16 26.11 13.47
C GLY A 157 -1.83 25.45 14.80
N GLY A 158 -2.83 25.35 15.69
CA GLY A 158 -2.69 25.01 17.11
C GLY A 158 -2.14 23.62 17.46
N GLY A 159 -1.44 22.94 16.56
CA GLY A 159 -0.69 21.72 16.84
C GLY A 159 0.16 21.25 15.64
N ALA A 160 1.24 20.54 15.95
CA ALA A 160 2.13 19.94 14.98
C ALA A 160 2.59 18.56 15.45
N ILE A 161 3.12 17.75 14.54
CA ILE A 161 3.71 16.46 14.86
C ILE A 161 5.05 16.30 14.16
N LEU A 162 6.08 16.08 14.96
CA LEU A 162 7.40 15.68 14.49
C LEU A 162 7.37 14.18 14.27
N LYS A 163 7.79 13.72 13.09
CA LYS A 163 7.91 12.30 12.75
C LYS A 163 9.30 12.01 12.21
N THR A 164 9.90 10.89 12.58
CA THR A 164 11.10 10.40 11.88
C THR A 164 10.76 10.17 10.41
N ARG A 165 11.68 10.53 9.51
CA ARG A 165 11.44 10.44 8.06
C ARG A 165 11.27 9.01 7.57
N ARG A 166 11.87 8.04 8.27
CA ARG A 166 11.88 6.62 7.93
C ARG A 166 11.57 5.79 9.17
N PHE A 167 11.11 4.57 8.94
CA PHE A 167 10.92 3.51 9.95
C PHE A 167 10.02 3.87 11.14
N GLY A 168 9.24 4.95 11.05
CA GLY A 168 8.23 5.29 12.04
C GLY A 168 6.93 4.52 11.76
N TYR A 169 6.44 3.77 12.74
CA TYR A 169 5.20 2.97 12.68
C TYR A 169 4.48 3.02 14.03
N ASP A 170 3.15 2.90 14.02
CA ASP A 170 2.29 2.80 15.22
C ASP A 170 2.63 3.84 16.32
N GLY A 171 2.87 5.10 15.93
CA GLY A 171 3.21 6.20 16.86
C GLY A 171 4.67 6.23 17.36
N LYS A 172 5.50 5.23 17.04
CA LYS A 172 6.94 5.28 17.34
C LYS A 172 7.63 6.28 16.43
N GLY A 173 8.61 7.00 17.00
CA GLY A 173 9.33 8.05 16.29
C GLY A 173 8.48 9.29 16.02
N GLN A 174 7.44 9.54 16.83
CA GLN A 174 6.57 10.69 16.68
C GLN A 174 6.43 11.47 17.99
N ILE A 175 6.38 12.80 17.90
CA ILE A 175 6.17 13.71 19.04
C ILE A 175 5.16 14.77 18.63
N ARG A 176 4.12 14.96 19.42
CA ARG A 176 3.10 15.99 19.20
C ARG A 176 3.47 17.27 19.95
N PHE A 177 3.16 18.39 19.33
CA PHE A 177 3.27 19.76 19.83
C PHE A 177 1.88 20.40 19.74
N GLY A 178 1.57 21.33 20.64
CA GLY A 178 0.28 22.01 20.73
C GLY A 178 -0.24 22.21 22.15
N HIS A 179 0.52 21.82 23.18
CA HIS A 179 0.11 21.96 24.59
C HIS A 179 0.83 23.12 25.30
N GLY A 180 1.56 23.96 24.55
CA GLY A 180 2.23 25.14 25.10
C GLY A 180 3.37 24.75 26.03
N ALA A 181 3.25 25.07 27.32
CA ALA A 181 4.33 24.84 28.29
C ALA A 181 4.65 23.35 28.56
N ASP A 182 3.74 22.44 28.21
CA ASP A 182 3.93 20.99 28.37
C ASP A 182 4.64 20.35 27.17
N ASP A 183 4.83 21.09 26.07
CA ASP A 183 5.56 20.59 24.91
C ASP A 183 7.07 20.46 25.24
N PRO A 184 7.73 19.36 24.84
CA PRO A 184 9.16 19.19 25.10
C PRO A 184 9.98 20.25 24.37
N ALA A 185 11.07 20.71 24.99
CA ALA A 185 12.02 21.59 24.32
C ALA A 185 12.59 20.91 23.05
N PRO A 186 12.96 21.66 22.00
CA PRO A 186 13.44 21.09 20.75
C PRO A 186 14.59 20.09 20.90
N GLU A 187 15.55 20.34 21.79
CA GLU A 187 16.66 19.44 22.09
C GLU A 187 16.18 18.11 22.70
N GLU A 188 15.22 18.19 23.62
CA GLU A 188 14.63 17.01 24.25
C GLU A 188 13.82 16.20 23.24
N ALA A 189 13.02 16.88 22.40
CA ALA A 189 12.25 16.24 21.35
C ALA A 189 13.16 15.49 20.37
N MET A 190 14.24 16.13 19.91
CA MET A 190 15.22 15.48 19.04
C MET A 190 15.93 14.31 19.73
N ALA A 191 16.26 14.42 21.02
CA ALA A 191 16.87 13.33 21.77
C ALA A 191 15.92 12.12 21.90
N ARG A 192 14.62 12.35 22.15
CA ARG A 192 13.60 11.29 22.25
C ARG A 192 13.44 10.49 20.95
N ILE A 193 13.65 11.10 19.79
CA ILE A 193 13.67 10.40 18.49
C ILE A 193 15.09 9.98 18.05
N GLY A 194 16.08 10.02 18.95
CA GLY A 194 17.44 9.55 18.71
C GLY A 194 18.26 10.42 17.75
N GLY A 195 17.86 11.69 17.56
CA GLY A 195 18.53 12.60 16.62
C GLY A 195 18.31 12.24 15.14
N ALA A 196 17.34 11.38 14.85
CA ALA A 196 17.08 10.95 13.48
C ALA A 196 16.54 12.09 12.60
N PRO A 197 16.90 12.12 11.29
CA PRO A 197 16.28 13.02 10.32
C PRO A 197 14.76 12.92 10.35
N SER A 198 14.10 14.06 10.42
CA SER A 198 12.68 14.17 10.74
C SER A 198 11.94 15.17 9.85
N ILE A 199 10.62 15.10 9.92
CA ILE A 199 9.69 16.01 9.28
C ILE A 199 8.71 16.51 10.35
N LEU A 200 8.54 17.82 10.43
CA LEU A 200 7.47 18.43 11.23
C LEU A 200 6.28 18.66 10.29
N GLU A 201 5.11 18.15 10.66
CA GLU A 201 3.85 18.31 9.93
C GLU A 201 2.85 19.08 10.79
N GLY A 202 2.13 20.05 10.21
CA GLY A 202 1.02 20.70 10.88
C GLY A 202 -0.20 19.79 10.96
N PHE A 203 -1.00 19.94 12.01
CA PHE A 203 -2.27 19.24 12.11
C PHE A 203 -3.25 19.70 11.04
N VAL A 204 -4.01 18.74 10.54
CA VAL A 204 -5.08 18.96 9.57
C VAL A 204 -6.38 18.66 10.30
N ASP A 205 -7.27 19.65 10.37
CA ASP A 205 -8.62 19.49 10.92
C ASP A 205 -9.56 19.05 9.79
N PHE A 206 -9.76 17.74 9.67
CA PHE A 206 -10.46 17.12 8.55
C PHE A 206 -11.81 16.54 8.96
N ALA A 207 -12.76 16.55 8.03
CA ALA A 207 -14.11 16.02 8.22
C ALA A 207 -14.14 14.49 8.20
N CYS A 208 -13.36 13.88 7.32
CA CYS A 208 -13.18 12.43 7.25
C CYS A 208 -11.90 12.03 6.53
N GLU A 209 -11.57 10.75 6.60
CA GLU A 209 -10.47 10.16 5.86
C GLU A 209 -11.01 9.22 4.78
N ILE A 210 -10.39 9.27 3.60
CA ILE A 210 -10.66 8.31 2.54
C ILE A 210 -9.36 7.73 2.00
N SER A 211 -9.45 6.63 1.28
CA SER A 211 -8.35 6.12 0.48
C SER A 211 -8.81 5.67 -0.89
N VAL A 212 -7.97 5.89 -1.89
CA VAL A 212 -8.14 5.32 -3.23
C VAL A 212 -7.07 4.28 -3.46
N VAL A 213 -7.49 3.06 -3.79
CA VAL A 213 -6.60 1.99 -4.24
C VAL A 213 -6.55 2.02 -5.76
N VAL A 214 -5.34 2.03 -6.32
CA VAL A 214 -5.12 2.04 -7.77
C VAL A 214 -4.11 0.98 -8.18
N THR A 215 -4.35 0.36 -9.33
CA THR A 215 -3.39 -0.54 -9.96
C THR A 215 -2.99 0.00 -11.32
N ARG A 216 -1.68 0.03 -11.58
CA ARG A 216 -1.11 0.35 -12.89
C ARG A 216 -0.36 -0.85 -13.47
N GLY A 217 -0.67 -1.19 -14.72
CA GLY A 217 -0.04 -2.27 -15.47
C GLY A 217 1.28 -1.86 -16.13
N ARG A 218 2.03 -2.85 -16.59
CA ARG A 218 3.27 -2.64 -17.37
C ARG A 218 3.05 -1.87 -18.67
N ASP A 219 1.86 -2.01 -19.25
CA ASP A 219 1.40 -1.31 -20.46
C ASP A 219 0.96 0.14 -20.19
N GLY A 220 0.92 0.56 -18.92
CA GLY A 220 0.46 1.87 -18.49
C GLY A 220 -1.05 1.98 -18.31
N THR A 221 -1.81 0.91 -18.50
CA THR A 221 -3.24 0.88 -18.15
C THR A 221 -3.41 1.08 -16.65
N VAL A 222 -4.39 1.89 -16.24
CA VAL A 222 -4.65 2.21 -14.82
C VAL A 222 -6.13 2.00 -14.50
N HIS A 223 -6.39 1.27 -13.41
CA HIS A 223 -7.72 1.11 -12.83
C HIS A 223 -7.69 1.36 -11.33
N GLU A 224 -8.61 2.20 -10.86
CA GLU A 224 -8.86 2.52 -9.47
C GLU A 224 -10.10 1.78 -8.95
N PHE A 225 -10.16 1.62 -7.64
CA PHE A 225 -11.38 1.26 -6.94
C PHE A 225 -12.11 2.51 -6.45
N GLU A 226 -13.42 2.41 -6.21
CA GLU A 226 -14.18 3.48 -5.55
C GLU A 226 -13.50 3.85 -4.21
N PRO A 227 -13.47 5.15 -3.84
CA PRO A 227 -12.90 5.56 -2.56
C PRO A 227 -13.64 4.92 -1.39
N ALA A 228 -12.88 4.42 -0.42
CA ALA A 228 -13.40 3.94 0.85
C ALA A 228 -13.27 5.02 1.92
N ARG A 229 -14.31 5.22 2.74
CA ARG A 229 -14.22 6.02 3.96
C ARG A 229 -13.57 5.19 5.06
N ASN A 230 -12.52 5.72 5.67
CA ASN A 230 -11.71 5.01 6.65
C ASN A 230 -11.90 5.63 8.04
N ASP A 231 -12.22 4.78 9.01
CA ASP A 231 -12.25 5.15 10.42
C ASP A 231 -11.05 4.50 11.12
N HIS A 232 -10.24 5.30 11.81
CA HIS A 232 -9.08 4.84 12.58
C HIS A 232 -9.35 4.94 14.09
N GLU A 233 -8.90 3.93 14.83
CA GLU A 233 -8.94 3.91 16.29
C GLU A 233 -7.52 3.69 16.82
N GLY A 234 -7.02 4.60 17.65
CA GLY A 234 -5.65 4.53 18.16
C GLY A 234 -4.56 4.58 17.07
N GLY A 235 -4.86 5.16 15.91
CA GLY A 235 -3.96 5.20 14.74
C GLY A 235 -3.94 3.92 13.90
N ILE A 236 -4.84 2.97 14.18
CA ILE A 236 -4.99 1.73 13.42
C ILE A 236 -6.32 1.76 12.68
N LEU A 237 -6.32 1.40 11.39
CA LEU A 237 -7.55 1.31 10.60
C LEU A 237 -8.52 0.31 11.26
N ALA A 238 -9.68 0.80 11.71
CA ALA A 238 -10.72 -0.02 12.31
C ALA A 238 -11.74 -0.46 11.25
N ARG A 239 -12.17 0.48 10.40
CA ARG A 239 -13.24 0.26 9.41
C ARG A 239 -12.95 0.92 8.07
N SER A 240 -13.34 0.25 6.98
CA SER A 240 -13.46 0.85 5.65
C SER A 240 -14.88 0.66 5.11
N THR A 241 -15.55 1.75 4.77
CA THR A 241 -16.94 1.77 4.30
C THR A 241 -17.01 2.18 2.83
N VAL A 242 -17.74 1.40 2.03
CA VAL A 242 -17.95 1.66 0.59
C VAL A 242 -19.43 1.47 0.25
N PRO A 243 -20.12 2.49 -0.29
CA PRO A 243 -19.60 3.80 -0.72
C PRO A 243 -19.15 4.69 0.44
N CYS A 244 -18.18 5.58 0.20
CA CYS A 244 -17.64 6.47 1.23
C CYS A 244 -18.61 7.60 1.68
N GLY A 245 -19.70 7.81 0.94
CA GLY A 245 -20.73 8.80 1.25
C GLY A 245 -20.39 10.24 0.85
N LEU A 246 -19.30 10.45 0.11
CA LEU A 246 -18.92 11.77 -0.42
C LEU A 246 -19.59 12.08 -1.76
N ASP A 247 -19.60 13.37 -2.13
CA ASP A 247 -20.07 13.80 -3.45
C ASP A 247 -19.24 13.16 -4.57
N SER A 248 -19.90 12.82 -5.68
CA SER A 248 -19.28 12.24 -6.88
C SER A 248 -18.11 13.06 -7.43
N ILE A 249 -18.14 14.38 -7.30
CA ILE A 249 -17.07 15.28 -7.75
C ILE A 249 -15.81 15.08 -6.91
N ILE A 250 -15.94 15.00 -5.58
CA ILE A 250 -14.82 14.76 -4.66
C ILE A 250 -14.24 13.37 -4.90
N MET A 251 -15.10 12.35 -5.08
CA MET A 251 -14.65 11.00 -5.38
C MET A 251 -13.87 10.93 -6.71
N ALA A 252 -14.37 11.60 -7.75
CA ALA A 252 -13.70 11.65 -9.05
C ALA A 252 -12.34 12.36 -8.97
N ASP A 253 -12.24 13.47 -8.24
CA ASP A 253 -10.97 14.18 -8.02
C ASP A 253 -9.96 13.30 -7.27
N ALA A 254 -10.38 12.60 -6.21
CA ALA A 254 -9.51 11.67 -5.48
C ALA A 254 -8.97 10.56 -6.39
N MET A 255 -9.82 9.99 -7.25
CA MET A 255 -9.42 8.97 -8.21
C MET A 255 -8.45 9.51 -9.26
N GLU A 256 -8.73 10.69 -9.82
CA GLU A 256 -7.88 11.35 -10.82
C GLU A 256 -6.49 11.67 -10.25
N LYS A 257 -6.41 12.26 -9.05
CA LYS A 257 -5.14 12.53 -8.36
C LYS A 257 -4.34 11.24 -8.14
N THR A 258 -5.02 10.17 -7.71
CA THR A 258 -4.37 8.87 -7.45
C THR A 258 -3.87 8.19 -8.74
N ARG A 259 -4.63 8.31 -9.85
CA ARG A 259 -4.19 7.88 -11.19
C ARG A 259 -2.97 8.66 -11.67
N ALA A 260 -2.99 9.98 -11.51
CA ALA A 260 -1.89 10.86 -11.90
C ALA A 260 -0.62 10.51 -11.12
N LEU A 261 -0.74 10.27 -9.81
CA LEU A 261 0.34 9.82 -8.95
C LEU A 261 0.96 8.50 -9.45
N ALA A 262 0.15 7.45 -9.64
CA ALA A 262 0.61 6.15 -10.12
C ALA A 262 1.30 6.27 -11.50
N THR A 263 0.80 7.15 -12.36
CA THR A 263 1.38 7.44 -13.68
C THR A 263 2.73 8.14 -13.55
N ARG A 264 2.85 9.15 -12.68
CA ARG A 264 4.09 9.90 -12.47
C ARG A 264 5.20 9.04 -11.88
N LEU A 265 4.85 8.13 -10.96
CA LEU A 265 5.75 7.12 -10.42
C LEU A 265 6.18 6.08 -11.47
N ARG A 266 5.47 6.00 -12.61
CA ARG A 266 5.55 4.89 -13.57
C ARG A 266 5.36 3.55 -12.87
N TYR A 267 4.49 3.54 -11.87
CA TYR A 267 4.29 2.43 -10.96
C TYR A 267 3.80 1.18 -11.69
N VAL A 268 4.23 0.00 -11.25
CA VAL A 268 3.72 -1.30 -11.75
C VAL A 268 3.29 -2.10 -10.53
N GLY A 269 2.01 -2.48 -10.49
CA GLY A 269 1.38 -3.08 -9.31
C GLY A 269 0.28 -2.20 -8.74
N THR A 270 -0.07 -2.47 -7.48
CA THR A 270 -1.08 -1.73 -6.71
C THR A 270 -0.44 -0.81 -5.69
N LEU A 271 -0.98 0.39 -5.52
CA LEU A 271 -0.71 1.31 -4.42
C LEU A 271 -2.02 1.87 -3.86
N ALA A 272 -1.97 2.47 -2.68
CA ALA A 272 -3.04 3.31 -2.17
C ALA A 272 -2.54 4.73 -1.88
N LEU A 273 -3.42 5.70 -2.10
CA LEU A 273 -3.24 7.08 -1.64
C LEU A 273 -4.33 7.38 -0.60
N GLU A 274 -3.90 7.78 0.59
CA GLU A 274 -4.79 8.22 1.65
C GLU A 274 -4.98 9.74 1.61
N PHE A 275 -6.21 10.18 1.85
CA PHE A 275 -6.58 11.59 1.88
C PHE A 275 -7.31 11.92 3.18
N PHE A 276 -7.01 13.10 3.70
CA PHE A 276 -7.90 13.86 4.54
C PHE A 276 -8.84 14.68 3.65
N VAL A 277 -10.13 14.64 3.96
CA VAL A 277 -11.16 15.43 3.30
C VAL A 277 -11.57 16.55 4.24
N MET A 278 -11.39 17.79 3.81
CA MET A 278 -11.77 18.98 4.55
C MET A 278 -13.30 19.22 4.48
N ASP A 279 -13.84 20.07 5.36
CA ASP A 279 -15.28 20.41 5.37
C ASP A 279 -15.79 20.99 4.03
N ASP A 280 -14.92 21.67 3.28
CA ASP A 280 -15.22 22.24 1.95
C ASP A 280 -15.02 21.25 0.80
N GLY A 281 -14.63 20.00 1.09
CA GLY A 281 -14.34 18.96 0.11
C GLY A 281 -12.91 18.95 -0.44
N THR A 282 -12.03 19.84 0.04
CA THR A 282 -10.61 19.85 -0.34
C THR A 282 -9.94 18.54 0.07
N LEU A 283 -9.09 18.01 -0.82
CA LEU A 283 -8.36 16.76 -0.61
C LEU A 283 -6.90 17.05 -0.23
N ILE A 284 -6.49 16.61 0.94
CA ILE A 284 -5.11 16.70 1.41
C ILE A 284 -4.54 15.29 1.51
N ALA A 285 -3.52 14.96 0.72
CA ALA A 285 -2.85 13.67 0.80
C ALA A 285 -2.13 13.50 2.14
N ASN A 286 -2.35 12.35 2.77
CA ASN A 286 -1.70 11.94 4.01
C ASN A 286 -0.40 11.19 3.70
N GLU A 287 -0.51 10.00 3.10
CA GLU A 287 0.62 9.10 2.77
C GLU A 287 0.31 8.19 1.55
N ILE A 288 1.37 7.64 0.96
CA ILE A 288 1.31 6.65 -0.12
C ILE A 288 1.69 5.28 0.44
N ALA A 289 0.84 4.28 0.25
CA ALA A 289 1.22 2.88 0.49
C ALA A 289 1.63 2.22 -0.84
N PRO A 290 2.93 1.96 -1.10
CA PRO A 290 3.43 1.39 -2.36
C PRO A 290 3.22 -0.14 -2.41
N ARG A 291 1.98 -0.58 -2.15
CA ARG A 291 1.57 -1.98 -2.08
C ARG A 291 0.05 -2.08 -2.08
N VAL A 292 -0.46 -3.31 -2.13
CA VAL A 292 -1.83 -3.58 -1.69
C VAL A 292 -2.06 -3.06 -0.27
N HIS A 293 -3.26 -2.56 -0.01
CA HIS A 293 -3.56 -1.79 1.20
C HIS A 293 -4.70 -2.40 2.02
N ASN A 294 -4.65 -2.16 3.34
CA ASN A 294 -5.64 -2.68 4.28
C ASN A 294 -7.04 -2.16 3.96
N SER A 295 -7.15 -0.87 3.64
CA SER A 295 -8.42 -0.25 3.24
C SER A 295 -8.97 -0.75 1.89
N GLY A 296 -8.23 -1.59 1.16
CA GLY A 296 -8.69 -2.25 -0.06
C GLY A 296 -9.19 -3.68 0.15
N HIS A 297 -9.13 -4.24 1.37
CA HIS A 297 -9.50 -5.65 1.60
C HIS A 297 -10.96 -5.96 1.25
N TRP A 298 -11.84 -4.97 1.36
CA TRP A 298 -13.23 -5.08 0.94
C TRP A 298 -13.41 -5.53 -0.52
N THR A 299 -12.43 -5.25 -1.39
CA THR A 299 -12.47 -5.61 -2.81
C THR A 299 -12.49 -7.11 -3.05
N GLU A 300 -12.05 -7.95 -2.11
CA GLU A 300 -12.16 -9.41 -2.24
C GLU A 300 -13.59 -9.93 -2.13
N ALA A 301 -14.44 -9.22 -1.41
CA ALA A 301 -15.80 -9.64 -1.13
C ALA A 301 -16.84 -8.93 -2.00
N ALA A 302 -16.58 -7.68 -2.40
CA ALA A 302 -17.59 -6.82 -3.02
C ALA A 302 -17.26 -6.38 -4.47
N CYS A 303 -16.11 -6.78 -5.01
CA CYS A 303 -15.71 -6.49 -6.39
C CYS A 303 -15.52 -7.74 -7.23
N SER A 304 -15.71 -7.62 -8.54
CA SER A 304 -15.46 -8.71 -9.50
C SER A 304 -13.98 -9.12 -9.59
N VAL A 305 -13.06 -8.17 -9.35
CA VAL A 305 -11.61 -8.41 -9.26
C VAL A 305 -11.07 -7.65 -8.05
N SER A 306 -10.35 -8.34 -7.17
CA SER A 306 -9.77 -7.75 -5.96
C SER A 306 -8.49 -6.97 -6.26
N GLN A 307 -8.07 -6.12 -5.32
CA GLN A 307 -6.77 -5.44 -5.40
C GLN A 307 -5.60 -6.44 -5.53
N PHE A 308 -5.70 -7.62 -4.92
CA PHE A 308 -4.65 -8.65 -4.95
C PHE A 308 -4.56 -9.28 -6.33
N GLU A 309 -5.70 -9.62 -6.94
CA GLU A 309 -5.71 -10.12 -8.31
C GLU A 309 -5.21 -9.04 -9.30
N GLN A 310 -5.64 -7.79 -9.14
CA GLN A 310 -5.13 -6.68 -9.96
C GLN A 310 -3.62 -6.52 -9.83
N HIS A 311 -3.08 -6.60 -8.60
CA HIS A 311 -1.64 -6.54 -8.36
C HIS A 311 -0.91 -7.68 -9.11
N ILE A 312 -1.38 -8.93 -8.96
CA ILE A 312 -0.75 -10.08 -9.63
C ILE A 312 -0.82 -9.93 -11.15
N ARG A 313 -1.96 -9.50 -11.71
CA ARG A 313 -2.09 -9.23 -13.15
C ARG A 313 -1.09 -8.17 -13.61
N ALA A 314 -0.95 -7.07 -12.85
CA ALA A 314 -0.03 -5.99 -13.17
C ALA A 314 1.42 -6.46 -13.25
N ILE A 315 1.90 -7.16 -12.22
CA ILE A 315 3.29 -7.62 -12.15
C ILE A 315 3.55 -8.79 -13.13
N ALA A 316 2.54 -9.59 -13.46
CA ALA A 316 2.63 -10.62 -14.49
C ALA A 316 2.54 -10.08 -15.91
N GLY A 317 2.25 -8.78 -16.09
CA GLY A 317 2.01 -8.16 -17.40
C GLY A 317 0.73 -8.65 -18.09
N TRP A 318 -0.23 -9.16 -17.31
CA TRP A 318 -1.55 -9.52 -17.80
C TRP A 318 -2.44 -8.27 -17.92
N PRO A 319 -3.45 -8.28 -18.80
CA PRO A 319 -4.44 -7.20 -18.86
C PRO A 319 -5.11 -6.99 -17.51
N LEU A 320 -5.12 -5.74 -17.06
CA LEU A 320 -5.91 -5.34 -15.91
C LEU A 320 -7.41 -5.43 -16.24
N ALA A 321 -8.22 -5.65 -15.22
CA ALA A 321 -9.66 -5.57 -15.34
C ALA A 321 -10.18 -4.20 -14.91
N GLU A 322 -11.19 -3.70 -15.61
CA GLU A 322 -12.10 -2.70 -15.07
C GLU A 322 -12.99 -3.38 -14.03
N SER A 323 -12.57 -3.32 -12.76
CA SER A 323 -13.29 -3.97 -11.66
C SER A 323 -14.59 -3.23 -11.40
N TYR A 324 -15.70 -3.95 -11.23
CA TYR A 324 -16.98 -3.37 -10.84
C TYR A 324 -17.36 -3.85 -9.45
N ARG A 325 -17.95 -2.94 -8.67
CA ARG A 325 -18.42 -3.20 -7.32
C ARG A 325 -19.87 -3.68 -7.35
N HIS A 326 -20.09 -4.94 -7.00
CA HIS A 326 -21.40 -5.58 -7.04
C HIS A 326 -22.19 -5.46 -5.74
N SER A 327 -21.56 -5.03 -4.64
CA SER A 327 -22.20 -4.85 -3.34
C SER A 327 -21.67 -3.61 -2.62
N ASP A 328 -22.51 -2.96 -1.84
CA ASP A 328 -22.06 -2.03 -0.79
C ASP A 328 -21.45 -2.88 0.33
N CYS A 329 -20.53 -2.32 1.12
CA CYS A 329 -19.88 -3.09 2.16
C CYS A 329 -19.24 -2.25 3.27
N VAL A 330 -19.02 -2.94 4.39
CA VAL A 330 -18.22 -2.46 5.50
C VAL A 330 -17.19 -3.52 5.83
N MET A 331 -15.91 -3.19 5.67
CA MET A 331 -14.81 -3.99 6.17
C MET A 331 -14.47 -3.56 7.59
N THR A 332 -14.34 -4.51 8.51
CA THR A 332 -13.93 -4.29 9.91
C THR A 332 -12.68 -5.12 10.20
N ASN A 333 -11.63 -4.49 10.72
CA ASN A 333 -10.43 -5.21 11.15
C ASN A 333 -10.67 -5.92 12.48
N LEU A 334 -10.07 -7.10 12.62
CA LEU A 334 -10.00 -7.84 13.87
C LEU A 334 -8.59 -7.68 14.45
N ILE A 335 -8.46 -6.80 15.43
CA ILE A 335 -7.20 -6.43 16.08
C ILE A 335 -7.05 -7.20 17.40
N GLY A 336 -5.91 -7.85 17.60
CA GLY A 336 -5.63 -8.63 18.80
C GLY A 336 -6.76 -9.62 19.08
N ASP A 337 -7.29 -9.57 20.30
CA ASP A 337 -8.29 -10.51 20.82
C ASP A 337 -9.64 -10.41 20.11
N ALA A 338 -9.90 -9.36 19.31
CA ALA A 338 -11.10 -9.27 18.48
C ALA A 338 -11.22 -10.42 17.46
N ILE A 339 -10.14 -11.17 17.20
CA ILE A 339 -10.18 -12.39 16.39
C ILE A 339 -11.04 -13.49 17.02
N ASP A 340 -11.22 -13.49 18.35
CA ASP A 340 -12.00 -14.51 19.04
C ASP A 340 -13.51 -14.40 18.72
N ASP A 341 -13.96 -13.25 18.24
CA ASP A 341 -15.33 -13.02 17.77
C ASP A 341 -15.59 -13.56 16.36
N LEU A 342 -14.56 -14.02 15.63
CA LEU A 342 -14.69 -14.50 14.25
C LEU A 342 -15.79 -15.56 14.07
N PRO A 343 -15.97 -16.57 14.96
CA PRO A 343 -17.06 -17.54 14.85
C PRO A 343 -18.45 -16.91 15.01
N GLN A 344 -18.59 -15.80 15.73
CA GLN A 344 -19.84 -15.07 15.82
C GLN A 344 -20.13 -14.32 14.51
N TRP A 345 -19.13 -13.65 13.94
CA TRP A 345 -19.25 -13.00 12.64
C TRP A 345 -19.63 -13.99 11.54
N ALA A 346 -19.03 -15.19 11.54
CA ALA A 346 -19.27 -16.24 10.55
C ALA A 346 -20.70 -16.80 10.54
N ARG A 347 -21.53 -16.52 11.57
CA ARG A 347 -22.94 -16.94 11.60
C ARG A 347 -23.82 -16.12 10.65
N ASP A 348 -23.39 -14.92 10.31
CA ASP A 348 -24.12 -14.03 9.41
C ASP A 348 -23.74 -14.34 7.96
N GLY A 349 -24.72 -14.81 7.17
CA GLY A 349 -24.52 -15.15 5.76
C GLY A 349 -24.16 -13.96 4.86
N ALA A 350 -24.29 -12.72 5.35
CA ALA A 350 -23.85 -11.51 4.65
C ALA A 350 -22.38 -11.15 4.96
N VAL A 351 -21.69 -11.90 5.82
CA VAL A 351 -20.33 -11.58 6.27
C VAL A 351 -19.33 -12.56 5.68
N ARG A 352 -18.35 -12.03 4.95
CA ARG A 352 -17.14 -12.76 4.56
C ARG A 352 -16.08 -12.59 5.63
N VAL A 353 -15.55 -13.70 6.14
CA VAL A 353 -14.51 -13.71 7.17
C VAL A 353 -13.14 -14.03 6.57
N ASN A 354 -12.10 -13.39 7.09
CA ASN A 354 -10.71 -13.63 6.71
C ASN A 354 -9.83 -13.64 7.97
N ASP A 355 -9.39 -14.84 8.38
CA ASP A 355 -8.36 -15.03 9.41
C ASP A 355 -7.00 -15.19 8.76
N TYR A 356 -6.02 -14.38 9.15
CA TYR A 356 -4.67 -14.43 8.59
C TYR A 356 -3.84 -15.62 9.09
N GLY A 357 -4.30 -16.36 10.09
CA GLY A 357 -3.66 -17.56 10.60
C GLY A 357 -2.38 -17.28 11.39
N LYS A 358 -2.28 -16.09 11.99
CA LYS A 358 -1.15 -15.69 12.83
C LYS A 358 -1.20 -16.47 14.14
N ALA A 359 -0.10 -17.16 14.49
CA ALA A 359 -0.07 -18.06 15.65
C ALA A 359 -0.25 -17.36 17.01
N GLU A 360 0.15 -16.09 17.12
CA GLU A 360 0.11 -15.35 18.38
C GLU A 360 -0.73 -14.08 18.26
N THR A 361 -1.73 -13.99 19.13
CA THR A 361 -2.53 -12.78 19.32
C THR A 361 -1.76 -11.77 20.16
N ARG A 362 -1.70 -10.52 19.70
CA ARG A 362 -1.06 -9.41 20.43
C ARG A 362 -1.89 -8.14 20.28
N ALA A 363 -1.89 -7.29 21.31
CA ALA A 363 -2.50 -5.96 21.23
C ALA A 363 -1.95 -5.17 20.03
N GLY A 364 -2.85 -4.50 19.28
CA GLY A 364 -2.50 -3.75 18.07
C GLY A 364 -2.19 -4.60 16.83
N ARG A 365 -2.05 -5.93 16.94
CA ARG A 365 -1.75 -6.79 15.80
C ARG A 365 -3.02 -7.07 14.98
N LYS A 366 -2.98 -6.80 13.68
CA LYS A 366 -4.05 -7.19 12.74
C LYS A 366 -4.08 -8.72 12.62
N MET A 367 -5.12 -9.37 13.14
CA MET A 367 -5.26 -10.84 13.15
C MET A 367 -6.15 -11.35 12.01
N GLY A 368 -7.10 -10.53 11.58
CA GLY A 368 -7.98 -10.83 10.47
C GLY A 368 -8.81 -9.61 10.09
N HIS A 369 -9.79 -9.81 9.22
CA HIS A 369 -10.83 -8.85 8.95
C HIS A 369 -12.12 -9.56 8.56
N VAL A 370 -13.23 -8.83 8.63
CA VAL A 370 -14.53 -9.27 8.13
C VAL A 370 -15.07 -8.23 7.16
N VAL A 371 -15.79 -8.66 6.13
CA VAL A 371 -16.49 -7.78 5.20
C VAL A 371 -17.96 -8.12 5.22
N ARG A 372 -18.78 -7.22 5.75
CA ARG A 372 -20.25 -7.33 5.66
C ARG A 372 -20.71 -6.72 4.35
N LEU A 373 -21.41 -7.51 3.55
CA LEU A 373 -22.00 -7.09 2.28
C LEU A 373 -23.42 -6.57 2.48
N VAL A 374 -23.77 -5.55 1.70
CA VAL A 374 -25.12 -5.02 1.56
C VAL A 374 -25.46 -5.06 0.06
N PRO A 375 -26.52 -5.78 -0.35
CA PRO A 375 -26.93 -5.83 -1.76
C PRO A 375 -27.18 -4.43 -2.34
N ARG A 376 -26.73 -4.20 -3.57
CA ARG A 376 -26.97 -2.96 -4.34
C ARG A 376 -28.27 -3.02 -5.13
#